data_AF-A0A7R9F7V6-F1
#
_entry.id   AF-A0A7R9F7V6-F1
#
_cell.length_a   1.000
_cell.length_b   1.000
_cell.length_c   1.000
_cell.angle_alpha   90.00
_cell.angle_beta   90.00
_cell.angle_gamma   90.00
#
_symmetry.space_group_name_H-M   'P 1'
#
loop_
_entity.id
_entity.type
_entity.pdbx_description
1 polymer ?
#
loop_
_entity_poly.entity_id
_entity_poly.type
_entity_poly.pdbx_seq_one_letter_code
_entity_poly.pdbx_strand_id
1 'polypeptide(L)'
;MCCQVEALQWTGVYTSLGETILTQHRVQCGLNSADVAFAKWMEYVSVHVGHPLNFKVFADTLIELIKPLQNGLLRLDEEKMFWEATKKLIPSCMNAIRKIRRLTPSERHTSNLISSILSVFSHLTTLQMPEGLDLFPVSVYGWLNTPEDQPNCDILVTVTAAVTVGAEDWSV
;
A
#
# COMPACT_ATOMS: atom_id res chain seq x y z
N MET A 1 -33.49 -9.32 -8.51
CA MET A 1 -32.84 -8.20 -7.81
C MET A 1 -31.82 -8.82 -6.87
N CYS A 2 -30.58 -9.05 -7.35
CA CYS A 2 -29.53 -9.64 -6.53
C CYS A 2 -28.88 -8.53 -5.72
N CYS A 3 -29.00 -8.58 -4.39
CA CYS A 3 -28.13 -7.85 -3.50
C CYS A 3 -26.69 -8.30 -3.79
N GLN A 4 -25.87 -7.44 -4.39
CA GLN A 4 -24.43 -7.63 -4.37
C GLN A 4 -24.00 -7.52 -2.91
N VAL A 5 -23.75 -8.66 -2.28
CA VAL A 5 -23.02 -8.70 -1.01
C VAL A 5 -21.63 -8.20 -1.35
N GLU A 6 -21.36 -6.94 -1.02
CA GLU A 6 -19.99 -6.39 -1.02
C GLU A 6 -19.09 -7.41 -0.33
N ALA A 7 -18.03 -7.84 -1.02
CA ALA A 7 -17.02 -8.69 -0.40
C ALA A 7 -16.47 -7.92 0.81
N LEU A 8 -16.78 -8.39 2.02
CA LEU A 8 -16.34 -7.76 3.26
C LEU A 8 -14.81 -7.66 3.26
N GLN A 9 -14.28 -6.45 3.02
CA GLN A 9 -12.85 -6.19 3.11
C GLN A 9 -12.46 -6.14 4.57
N TRP A 10 -11.40 -6.86 4.95
CA TRP A 10 -10.93 -6.83 6.32
C TRP A 10 -10.35 -5.45 6.67
N THR A 11 -10.72 -4.94 7.84
CA THR A 11 -10.46 -3.55 8.28
C THR A 11 -9.33 -3.42 9.30
N GLY A 12 -8.58 -4.49 9.57
CA GLY A 12 -7.47 -4.47 10.53
C GLY A 12 -7.87 -4.79 11.98
N VAL A 13 -9.15 -5.10 12.22
CA VAL A 13 -9.66 -5.41 13.57
C VAL A 13 -9.60 -6.91 13.82
N TYR A 14 -8.88 -7.31 14.87
CA TYR A 14 -8.84 -8.69 15.34
C TYR A 14 -9.99 -8.98 16.31
N THR A 15 -10.30 -10.26 16.48
CA THR A 15 -11.20 -10.68 17.56
C THR A 15 -10.57 -10.40 18.92
N SER A 16 -11.35 -10.31 20.00
CA SER A 16 -10.82 -10.10 21.36
C SER A 16 -9.79 -11.15 21.76
N LEU A 17 -10.00 -12.41 21.35
CA LEU A 17 -9.05 -13.49 21.54
C LEU A 17 -7.77 -13.26 20.70
N GLY A 18 -7.92 -12.85 19.44
CA GLY A 18 -6.78 -12.51 18.57
C GLY A 18 -5.92 -11.39 19.16
N GLU A 19 -6.53 -10.30 19.63
CA GLU A 19 -5.83 -9.21 20.31
C GLU A 19 -5.09 -9.68 21.57
N THR A 20 -5.71 -10.59 22.33
CA THR A 20 -5.09 -11.18 23.53
C THR A 20 -3.84 -11.98 23.18
N ILE A 21 -3.93 -12.84 22.15
CA ILE A 21 -2.80 -13.65 21.67
C ILE A 21 -1.67 -12.76 21.19
N LEU A 22 -1.97 -11.75 20.34
CA LEU A 22 -0.98 -10.81 19.84
C LEU A 22 -0.31 -10.02 20.96
N THR A 23 -1.09 -9.58 21.95
CA THR A 23 -0.56 -8.85 23.12
C THR A 23 0.37 -9.72 23.95
N GLN A 24 0.00 -10.97 24.22
CA GLN A 24 0.84 -11.91 24.96
C GLN A 24 2.14 -12.20 24.20
N HIS A 25 2.05 -12.48 22.91
CA HIS A 25 3.22 -12.75 22.07
C HIS A 25 4.19 -11.56 22.05
N ARG A 26 3.66 -10.33 21.90
CA ARG A 26 4.46 -9.09 21.96
C ARG A 26 5.23 -8.98 23.27
N VAL A 27 4.58 -9.20 24.41
CA VAL A 27 5.22 -9.11 25.74
C VAL A 27 6.27 -10.21 25.90
N GLN A 28 5.96 -11.45 25.53
CA GLN A 28 6.86 -12.59 25.67
C GLN A 28 8.13 -12.46 24.82
N CYS A 29 7.99 -11.92 23.60
CA CYS A 29 9.11 -11.73 22.69
C CYS A 29 9.83 -10.38 22.88
N GLY A 30 9.35 -9.52 23.79
CA GLY A 30 9.92 -8.20 24.03
C GLY A 30 9.82 -7.26 22.84
N LEU A 31 8.80 -7.42 22.00
CA LEU A 31 8.63 -6.64 20.78
C LEU A 31 8.17 -5.21 21.09
N ASN A 32 8.86 -4.25 20.51
CA ASN A 32 8.48 -2.84 20.60
C ASN A 32 7.40 -2.50 19.55
N SER A 33 6.91 -1.26 19.56
CA SER A 33 5.86 -0.83 18.63
C SER A 33 6.29 -0.83 17.16
N ALA A 34 7.57 -0.53 16.87
CA ALA A 34 8.11 -0.57 15.52
C ALA A 34 8.18 -2.00 14.99
N ASP A 35 8.62 -2.96 15.81
CA ASP A 35 8.67 -4.39 15.43
C ASP A 35 7.27 -4.89 15.06
N VAL A 36 6.27 -4.52 15.87
CA VAL A 36 4.87 -4.90 15.63
C VAL A 36 4.32 -4.24 14.36
N ALA A 37 4.58 -2.94 14.16
CA ALA A 37 4.13 -2.22 12.97
C ALA A 37 4.79 -2.79 11.70
N PHE A 38 6.06 -3.15 11.78
CA PHE A 38 6.80 -3.75 10.67
C PHE A 38 6.26 -5.14 10.33
N ALA A 39 6.04 -5.98 11.35
CA ALA A 39 5.42 -7.30 11.16
C ALA A 39 4.02 -7.19 10.52
N LYS A 40 3.18 -6.24 10.97
CA LYS A 40 1.89 -5.95 10.35
C LYS A 40 2.03 -5.55 8.88
N TRP A 41 2.96 -4.66 8.55
CA TRP A 41 3.19 -4.25 7.16
C TRP A 41 3.53 -5.43 6.27
N MET A 42 4.49 -6.25 6.69
CA MET A 42 4.91 -7.44 5.96
C MET A 42 3.75 -8.42 5.74
N GLU A 43 2.98 -8.71 6.80
CA GLU A 43 1.88 -9.68 6.73
C GLU A 43 0.71 -9.13 5.90
N TYR A 44 0.30 -7.89 6.11
CA TYR A 44 -0.81 -7.29 5.37
C TYR A 44 -0.49 -7.23 3.87
N VAL A 45 0.74 -6.87 3.51
CA VAL A 45 1.17 -6.86 2.11
C VAL A 45 1.29 -8.29 1.56
N SER A 46 1.70 -9.28 2.35
CA SER A 46 1.70 -10.67 1.87
C SER A 46 0.28 -11.16 1.55
N VAL A 47 -0.66 -10.92 2.47
CA VAL A 47 -2.03 -11.42 2.40
C VAL A 47 -2.88 -10.69 1.34
N HIS A 48 -2.63 -9.41 1.07
CA HIS A 48 -3.48 -8.61 0.16
C HIS A 48 -3.53 -9.12 -1.28
N VAL A 49 -2.49 -9.86 -1.70
CA VAL A 49 -2.41 -10.43 -3.04
C VAL A 49 -3.48 -11.51 -3.23
N GLY A 50 -3.78 -12.27 -2.17
CA GLY A 50 -4.78 -13.34 -2.19
C GLY A 50 -6.14 -12.96 -1.60
N HIS A 51 -6.21 -11.90 -0.79
CA HIS A 51 -7.40 -11.52 -0.06
C HIS A 51 -7.68 -10.01 -0.13
N PRO A 52 -8.95 -9.60 -0.31
CA PRO A 52 -9.28 -8.19 -0.40
C PRO A 52 -9.16 -7.52 0.98
N LEU A 53 -8.14 -6.65 1.13
CA LEU A 53 -7.95 -5.83 2.33
C LEU A 53 -8.41 -4.39 2.08
N ASN A 54 -8.88 -3.73 3.14
CA ASN A 54 -9.19 -2.31 3.07
C ASN A 54 -7.89 -1.50 3.05
N PHE A 55 -7.69 -0.63 2.04
CA PHE A 55 -6.44 0.12 1.91
C PHE A 55 -6.08 1.01 3.11
N LYS A 56 -7.07 1.35 3.94
CA LYS A 56 -6.87 2.07 5.20
C LYS A 56 -5.89 1.35 6.14
N VAL A 57 -5.88 0.01 6.16
CA VAL A 57 -4.97 -0.74 7.05
C VAL A 57 -3.50 -0.48 6.71
N PHE A 58 -3.18 -0.28 5.43
CA PHE A 58 -1.83 0.08 5.00
C PHE A 58 -1.51 1.53 5.37
N ALA A 59 -2.45 2.45 5.16
CA ALA A 59 -2.26 3.86 5.52
C ALA A 59 -1.98 4.02 7.02
N ASP A 60 -2.79 3.38 7.87
CA ASP A 60 -2.64 3.42 9.33
C ASP A 60 -1.31 2.77 9.77
N THR A 61 -1.00 1.59 9.24
CA THR A 61 0.26 0.89 9.58
C THR A 61 1.48 1.67 9.13
N LEU A 62 1.43 2.33 7.97
CA LEU A 62 2.52 3.15 7.47
C LEU A 62 2.76 4.37 8.36
N ILE A 63 1.72 5.01 8.90
CA ILE A 63 1.87 6.11 9.87
C ILE A 63 2.68 5.67 11.09
N GLU A 64 2.42 4.46 11.60
CA GLU A 64 3.18 3.88 12.72
C GLU A 64 4.65 3.62 12.36
N LEU A 65 4.96 3.39 11.08
CA LEU A 65 6.30 3.06 10.57
C LEU A 65 7.14 4.26 10.13
N ILE A 66 6.55 5.41 9.80
CA ILE A 66 7.30 6.57 9.29
C ILE A 66 8.44 6.98 10.23
N LYS A 67 8.13 7.19 11.52
CA LYS A 67 9.13 7.62 12.50
C LYS A 67 10.20 6.56 12.74
N PRO A 68 9.86 5.27 12.94
CA PRO A 68 10.86 4.21 13.02
C PRO A 68 11.80 4.13 11.81
N LEU A 69 11.27 4.24 10.59
CA LEU A 69 12.07 4.22 9.37
C LEU A 69 12.99 5.44 9.27
N GLN A 70 12.46 6.65 9.47
CA GLN A 70 13.25 7.89 9.39
C GLN A 70 14.34 7.99 10.46
N ASN A 71 14.09 7.44 11.65
CA ASN A 71 15.05 7.47 12.75
C ASN A 71 16.04 6.30 12.73
N GLY A 72 15.96 5.40 11.74
CA GLY A 72 16.82 4.22 11.65
C GLY A 72 16.61 3.23 12.79
N LEU A 73 15.39 3.11 13.31
CA LEU A 73 15.03 2.11 14.33
C LEU A 73 14.90 0.70 13.74
N LEU A 74 14.68 0.59 12.42
CA LEU A 74 14.72 -0.66 11.68
C LEU A 74 16.15 -0.93 11.20
N ARG A 75 16.51 -2.20 11.12
CA ARG A 75 17.77 -2.65 10.53
C ARG A 75 17.74 -2.47 9.00
N LEU A 76 18.92 -2.41 8.38
CA LEU A 76 19.04 -2.22 6.93
C LEU A 76 18.38 -3.34 6.10
N ASP A 77 18.38 -4.57 6.61
CA ASP A 77 17.69 -5.70 5.99
C ASP A 77 16.17 -5.58 6.13
N GLU A 78 15.67 -5.13 7.28
CA GLU A 78 14.25 -4.86 7.51
C GLU A 78 13.74 -3.72 6.64
N GLU A 79 14.52 -2.65 6.48
CA GLU A 79 14.18 -1.55 5.58
C GLU A 79 14.10 -2.01 4.11
N LYS A 80 15.05 -2.84 3.65
CA LYS A 80 14.97 -3.45 2.32
C LYS A 80 13.72 -4.32 2.17
N MET A 81 13.40 -5.13 3.18
CA MET A 81 12.18 -5.94 3.19
C MET A 81 10.91 -5.09 3.16
N PHE A 82 10.88 -3.97 3.88
CA PHE A 82 9.79 -3.00 3.84
C PHE A 82 9.54 -2.53 2.40
N TRP A 83 10.60 -2.12 1.70
CA TRP A 83 10.50 -1.61 0.34
C TRP A 83 10.15 -2.68 -0.69
N GLU A 84 10.67 -3.90 -0.54
CA GLU A 84 10.26 -5.04 -1.36
C GLU A 84 8.79 -5.40 -1.17
N ALA A 85 8.28 -5.30 0.06
CA ALA A 85 6.84 -5.41 0.32
C ALA A 85 6.08 -4.24 -0.33
N THR A 86 6.53 -3.00 -0.15
CA THR A 86 5.92 -1.81 -0.79
C THR A 86 5.78 -2.00 -2.30
N LYS A 87 6.81 -2.49 -2.98
CA LYS A 87 6.79 -2.79 -4.42
C LYS A 87 5.68 -3.78 -4.84
N LYS A 88 5.26 -4.69 -3.95
CA LYS A 88 4.12 -5.61 -4.19
C LYS A 88 2.76 -4.95 -3.99
N LEU A 89 2.68 -3.92 -3.14
CA LEU A 89 1.45 -3.18 -2.85
C LEU A 89 1.12 -2.14 -3.94
N ILE A 90 2.14 -1.45 -4.47
CA ILE A 90 1.95 -0.35 -5.43
C ILE A 90 1.11 -0.76 -6.66
N PRO A 91 1.28 -1.93 -7.29
CA PRO A 91 0.45 -2.33 -8.44
C PRO A 91 -1.05 -2.35 -8.12
N SER A 92 -1.42 -2.86 -6.95
CA SER A 92 -2.80 -2.88 -6.46
C SER A 92 -3.36 -1.47 -6.29
N CYS A 93 -2.58 -0.58 -5.69
CA CYS A 93 -2.91 0.84 -5.54
C CYS A 93 -3.11 1.55 -6.90
N MET A 94 -2.18 1.37 -7.83
CA MET A 94 -2.22 2.01 -9.15
C MET A 94 -3.38 1.50 -10.01
N ASN A 95 -3.66 0.19 -9.95
CA ASN A 95 -4.80 -0.40 -10.62
C ASN A 95 -6.14 0.14 -10.10
N ALA A 96 -6.25 0.38 -8.78
CA ALA A 96 -7.43 1.00 -8.19
C ALA A 96 -7.60 2.47 -8.65
N ILE A 97 -6.52 3.24 -8.70
CA ILE A 97 -6.53 4.61 -9.24
C ILE A 97 -6.97 4.63 -10.71
N ARG A 98 -6.38 3.78 -11.56
CA ARG A 98 -6.73 3.67 -12.99
C ARG A 98 -8.22 3.36 -13.21
N LYS A 99 -8.82 2.60 -12.30
CA LYS A 99 -10.22 2.16 -12.38
C LYS A 99 -11.20 3.06 -11.64
N ILE A 100 -10.76 4.22 -11.11
CA ILE A 100 -11.59 5.10 -10.28
C ILE A 100 -12.94 5.48 -10.94
N ARG A 101 -12.99 5.65 -12.26
CA ARG A 101 -14.22 6.00 -12.98
C ARG A 101 -15.20 4.83 -13.15
N ARG A 102 -14.70 3.59 -13.06
CA ARG A 102 -15.54 2.38 -13.03
C ARG A 102 -16.15 2.13 -11.65
N LEU A 103 -15.56 2.74 -10.62
CA LEU A 103 -16.11 2.75 -9.26
C LEU A 103 -17.18 3.84 -9.22
N THR A 104 -18.41 3.48 -8.87
CA THR A 104 -19.56 4.36 -8.87
C THR A 104 -19.27 5.60 -8.01
N PRO A 105 -19.23 6.84 -8.57
CA PRO A 105 -18.81 8.05 -7.86
C PRO A 105 -19.69 8.43 -6.65
N SER A 106 -20.90 7.86 -6.56
CA SER A 106 -21.86 8.11 -5.48
C SER A 106 -21.56 7.36 -4.18
N GLU A 107 -20.58 6.47 -4.17
CA GLU A 107 -20.28 5.63 -3.01
C GLU A 107 -19.17 6.26 -2.18
N ARG A 108 -19.50 6.65 -0.94
CA ARG A 108 -18.55 7.10 0.11
C ARG A 108 -17.33 6.17 0.23
N HIS A 109 -17.51 4.89 -0.07
CA HIS A 109 -16.49 3.85 -0.09
C HIS A 109 -15.38 4.11 -1.11
N THR A 110 -15.71 4.56 -2.33
CA THR A 110 -14.74 4.88 -3.38
C THR A 110 -13.84 6.06 -2.97
N SER A 111 -14.43 7.12 -2.43
CA SER A 111 -13.68 8.28 -1.94
C SER A 111 -12.71 7.88 -0.83
N ASN A 112 -13.18 7.11 0.17
CA ASN A 112 -12.35 6.64 1.28
C ASN A 112 -11.20 5.72 0.80
N LEU A 113 -11.47 4.85 -0.16
CA LEU A 113 -10.46 3.97 -0.75
C LEU A 113 -9.36 4.79 -1.42
N ILE A 114 -9.73 5.76 -2.26
CA ILE A 114 -8.77 6.60 -2.98
C ILE A 114 -8.00 7.50 -2.00
N SER A 115 -8.66 8.10 -1.02
CA SER A 115 -7.98 8.85 0.04
C SER A 115 -6.97 8.00 0.81
N SER A 116 -7.30 6.74 1.11
CA SER A 116 -6.38 5.82 1.77
C SER A 116 -5.16 5.50 0.91
N ILE A 117 -5.36 5.23 -0.39
CA ILE A 117 -4.26 4.98 -1.33
C ILE A 117 -3.37 6.21 -1.48
N LEU A 118 -3.95 7.40 -1.66
CA LEU A 118 -3.18 8.64 -1.78
C LEU A 118 -2.43 8.96 -0.48
N SER A 119 -3.01 8.63 0.68
CA SER A 119 -2.32 8.74 1.97
C SER A 119 -1.11 7.81 2.04
N VAL A 120 -1.21 6.57 1.55
CA VAL A 120 -0.06 5.66 1.47
C VAL A 120 1.05 6.29 0.63
N PHE A 121 0.74 6.76 -0.59
CA PHE A 121 1.75 7.38 -1.46
C PHE A 121 2.36 8.64 -0.86
N SER A 122 1.55 9.51 -0.25
CA SER A 122 2.00 10.72 0.43
C SER A 122 2.99 10.42 1.56
N HIS A 123 2.78 9.34 2.32
CA HIS A 123 3.72 8.93 3.35
C HIS A 123 4.98 8.29 2.77
N LEU A 124 4.85 7.45 1.73
CA LEU A 124 6.00 6.82 1.07
C LEU A 124 6.97 7.85 0.49
N THR A 125 6.49 8.96 -0.07
CA THR A 125 7.36 10.02 -0.62
C THR A 125 8.15 10.77 0.45
N THR A 126 7.80 10.64 1.74
CA THR A 126 8.58 11.21 2.85
C THR A 126 9.73 10.32 3.32
N LEU A 127 9.80 9.08 2.81
CA LEU A 127 10.83 8.11 3.16
C LEU A 127 11.95 8.13 2.12
N GLN A 128 13.18 7.86 2.58
CA GLN A 128 14.31 7.70 1.68
C GLN A 128 14.26 6.30 1.05
N MET A 129 14.32 6.24 -0.28
CA MET A 129 14.33 4.98 -1.02
C MET A 129 15.76 4.41 -1.07
N PRO A 130 15.95 3.09 -0.88
CA PRO A 130 17.25 2.46 -1.01
C PRO A 130 17.82 2.62 -2.41
N GLU A 131 19.14 2.81 -2.50
CA GLU A 131 19.84 2.89 -3.79
C GLU A 131 19.65 1.59 -4.60
N GLY A 132 19.37 1.74 -5.89
CA GLY A 132 19.22 0.63 -6.83
C GLY A 132 17.87 -0.10 -6.77
N LEU A 133 16.94 0.33 -5.92
CA LEU A 133 15.58 -0.18 -5.93
C LEU A 133 14.77 0.45 -7.07
N ASP A 134 14.33 -0.38 -8.02
CA ASP A 134 13.36 0.01 -9.02
C ASP A 134 11.93 -0.29 -8.53
N LEU A 135 11.17 0.75 -8.17
CA LEU A 135 9.77 0.62 -7.75
C LEU A 135 8.81 0.38 -8.93
N PHE A 136 9.20 0.74 -10.15
CA PHE A 136 8.32 0.78 -11.31
C PHE A 136 8.88 0.00 -12.51
N PRO A 137 9.14 -1.31 -12.34
CA PRO A 137 9.72 -2.11 -13.42
C PRO A 137 8.76 -2.18 -14.62
N VAL A 138 9.32 -2.03 -15.82
CA VAL A 138 8.59 -2.05 -17.11
C VAL A 138 7.74 -3.32 -17.28
N SER A 139 8.16 -4.45 -16.72
CA SER A 139 7.40 -5.71 -16.77
C SER A 139 6.02 -5.63 -16.09
N VAL A 140 5.86 -4.79 -15.07
CA VAL A 140 4.60 -4.56 -14.35
C VAL A 140 3.93 -3.28 -14.82
N TYR A 141 4.74 -2.28 -15.16
CA TYR A 141 4.30 -0.93 -15.50
C TYR A 141 4.46 -0.59 -16.99
N GLY A 142 4.35 -1.57 -17.89
CA GLY A 142 4.50 -1.34 -19.35
C GLY A 142 3.46 -0.40 -19.96
N TRP A 143 2.48 0.04 -19.17
CA TRP A 143 1.54 1.11 -19.52
C TRP A 143 2.06 2.52 -19.21
N LEU A 144 3.17 2.64 -18.47
CA LEU A 144 3.90 3.89 -18.31
C LEU A 144 4.71 4.12 -19.58
N ASN A 145 4.34 5.16 -20.33
CA ASN A 145 5.11 5.63 -21.48
C ASN A 145 6.31 6.46 -20.98
N THR A 146 7.24 5.83 -20.27
CA THR A 146 8.43 6.51 -19.76
C THR A 146 9.47 6.63 -20.88
N PRO A 147 10.07 7.81 -21.14
CA PRO A 147 11.20 7.92 -22.04
C PRO A 147 12.37 7.07 -21.52
N GLU A 148 13.02 6.29 -22.38
CA GLU A 148 14.13 5.38 -22.02
C GLU A 148 15.28 6.09 -21.27
N ASP A 149 15.41 7.41 -21.45
CA ASP A 149 16.46 8.24 -20.84
C ASP A 149 16.16 8.71 -19.39
N GLN A 150 14.96 8.45 -18.84
CA GLN A 150 14.60 8.78 -17.45
C GLN A 150 13.83 7.66 -16.77
N PRO A 151 14.49 6.55 -16.39
CA PRO A 151 13.83 5.42 -15.71
C PRO A 151 13.42 5.73 -14.26
N ASN A 152 13.75 6.92 -13.74
CA ASN A 152 13.45 7.31 -12.37
C ASN A 152 12.00 7.80 -12.27
N CYS A 153 11.05 6.87 -12.36
CA CYS A 153 9.65 7.15 -12.13
C CYS A 153 9.46 7.48 -10.64
N ASP A 154 9.27 8.76 -10.32
CA ASP A 154 8.81 9.19 -9.01
C ASP A 154 7.39 8.66 -8.76
N ILE A 155 7.07 8.35 -7.50
CA ILE A 155 5.73 7.94 -7.06
C ILE A 155 4.69 8.95 -7.53
N LEU A 156 4.95 10.24 -7.39
CA LEU A 156 3.98 11.29 -7.76
C LEU A 156 3.73 11.33 -9.27
N VAL A 157 4.79 11.28 -10.07
CA VAL A 157 4.70 11.24 -11.54
C VAL A 157 3.92 10.00 -11.98
N THR A 158 4.16 8.86 -11.34
CA THR A 158 3.47 7.61 -11.65
C THR A 158 1.99 7.66 -11.28
N VAL A 159 1.63 8.27 -10.16
CA VAL A 159 0.23 8.49 -9.77
C VAL A 159 -0.47 9.37 -10.80
N THR A 160 0.16 10.46 -11.26
CA THR A 160 -0.40 11.32 -12.32
C THR A 160 -0.59 10.55 -13.62
N ALA A 161 0.41 9.76 -14.04
CA ALA A 161 0.31 8.92 -15.22
C ALA A 161 -0.82 7.88 -15.10
N ALA A 162 -0.99 7.26 -13.93
CA ALA A 162 -2.08 6.32 -13.67
C ALA A 162 -3.47 6.96 -13.84
N VAL A 163 -3.64 8.21 -13.39
CA VAL A 163 -4.89 8.97 -13.58
C VAL A 163 -5.12 9.27 -15.05
N THR A 164 -4.10 9.74 -15.78
CA THR A 164 -4.20 10.07 -17.21
C THR A 164 -4.53 8.85 -18.05
N VAL A 165 -3.74 7.78 -17.92
CA VAL A 165 -3.96 6.52 -18.65
C VAL A 165 -5.33 5.92 -18.30
N GLY A 166 -5.73 5.96 -17.02
CA GLY A 166 -7.06 5.52 -16.61
C GLY A 166 -8.21 6.34 -17.24
N ALA A 167 -7.97 7.61 -17.55
CA ALA A 167 -8.95 8.46 -18.24
C ALA A 167 -8.99 8.17 -19.75
N GLU A 168 -7.83 7.95 -20.37
CA GLU A 168 -7.70 7.56 -21.78
C GLU A 168 -8.36 6.19 -22.04
N ASP A 169 -8.04 5.18 -21.22
CA ASP A 169 -8.60 3.82 -21.26
C ASP A 169 -10.14 3.78 -21.19
N TRP A 170 -10.77 4.85 -20.68
CA TRP A 170 -12.23 4.98 -20.60
C TRP A 170 -12.84 5.68 -21.83
N SER A 171 -12.07 6.56 -22.48
CA SER A 171 -12.55 7.33 -23.63
C SER A 171 -12.66 6.54 -24.93
N VAL A 172 -12.20 5.28 -24.91
CA VAL A 172 -12.24 4.28 -25.99
C VAL A 172 -13.34 3.27 -25.73
#